data_AF-A0AAU3IJG3-F1
#
_entry.id   AF-A0AAU3IJG3-F1
#
_cell.length_a   1.000
_cell.length_b   1.000
_cell.length_c   1.000
_cell.angle_alpha   90.00
_cell.angle_beta   90.00
_cell.angle_gamma   90.00
#
_symmetry.space_group_name_H-M   'P 1'
#
loop_
_entity.id
_entity.type
_entity.pdbx_description
1 polymer ?
#
loop_
_entity_poly.entity_id
_entity_poly.type
_entity_poly.pdbx_seq_one_letter_code
_entity_poly.pdbx_strand_id
1 'polypeptide(L)' 'MASWQEIETEIPALAARVLASMGKGRHKTMATLRRDGSPRISGTEVEFKDGEVWLGSMPGSMPGAMKALDLRR' A
#
# COMPACT_ATOMS: atom_id res chain seq x y z
N MET A 1 -6.36 4.49 -10.99
CA MET A 1 -5.02 4.93 -10.54
C MET A 1 -4.00 4.30 -11.48
N ALA A 2 -2.82 4.91 -11.62
CA ALA A 2 -1.73 4.27 -12.36
C ALA A 2 -1.31 2.97 -11.67
N SER A 3 -1.06 1.94 -12.47
CA SER A 3 -0.44 0.67 -12.05
C SER A 3 1.03 0.90 -11.70
N TRP A 4 1.64 -0.05 -10.99
CA TRP A 4 3.07 0.01 -10.73
C TRP A 4 3.90 -0.13 -12.02
N GLN A 5 3.45 -0.94 -12.98
CA GLN A 5 4.10 -1.13 -14.27
C GLN A 5 4.15 0.15 -15.12
N GLU A 6 3.08 0.96 -15.10
CA GLU A 6 3.06 2.26 -15.75
C GLU A 6 4.12 3.20 -15.14
N ILE A 7 4.24 3.24 -13.81
CA ILE A 7 5.25 4.03 -13.10
C ILE A 7 6.67 3.55 -13.43
N GLU A 8 6.89 2.23 -13.45
CA GLU A 8 8.18 1.64 -13.84
C GLU A 8 8.58 2.00 -15.26
N THR A 9 7.62 2.04 -16.18
CA THR A 9 7.85 2.37 -17.59
C THR A 9 8.12 3.86 -17.79
N GLU A 10 7.33 4.73 -17.15
CA GLU A 10 7.42 6.18 -17.33
C GLU A 10 8.61 6.80 -16.58
N ILE A 11 8.90 6.31 -15.36
CA ILE A 11 9.92 6.90 -14.48
C ILE A 11 10.81 5.81 -13.85
N PRO A 12 11.60 5.08 -14.64
CA PRO A 12 12.35 3.89 -14.18
C PRO A 12 13.33 4.18 -13.05
N ALA A 13 13.98 5.36 -13.06
CA ALA A 13 14.92 5.75 -12.01
C ALA A 13 14.24 5.97 -10.65
N LEU A 14 13.00 6.48 -10.65
CA LEU A 14 12.21 6.63 -9.42
C LEU A 14 11.76 5.26 -8.94
N ALA A 15 11.24 4.43 -9.84
CA ALA A 15 10.75 3.10 -9.51
C ALA A 15 11.86 2.25 -8.85
N ALA A 16 13.07 2.25 -9.40
CA ALA A 16 14.21 1.55 -8.83
C ALA A 16 14.54 2.00 -7.40
N ARG A 17 14.48 3.31 -7.11
CA ARG A 17 14.71 3.85 -5.76
C ARG A 17 13.61 3.44 -4.78
N VAL A 18 12.37 3.41 -5.22
CA VAL A 18 11.23 2.98 -4.40
C VAL A 18 11.35 1.50 -4.09
N LEU A 19 11.62 0.63 -5.08
CA LEU A 19 11.84 -0.80 -4.85
C LEU A 19 13.00 -1.06 -3.89
N ALA A 20 14.13 -0.37 -4.08
CA ALA A 20 15.28 -0.50 -3.19
C ALA A 20 14.99 -0.04 -1.75
N SER A 21 14.08 0.92 -1.58
CA SER A 21 13.68 1.42 -0.26
C SER A 21 12.63 0.53 0.40
N MET A 22 11.63 0.09 -0.36
CA MET A 22 10.53 -0.75 0.14
C MET A 22 10.96 -2.20 0.34
N GLY A 23 11.93 -2.68 -0.43
CA GLY A 23 12.57 -3.99 -0.23
C GLY A 23 13.40 -4.08 1.04
N LYS A 24 13.71 -2.94 1.70
CA LYS A 24 14.37 -2.94 3.01
C LYS A 24 13.36 -3.25 4.11
N GLY A 25 13.58 -4.39 4.78
CA GLY A 25 12.75 -4.84 5.89
C GLY A 25 11.35 -5.28 5.47
N ARG A 26 10.67 -6.02 6.35
CA ARG A 26 9.34 -6.57 6.08
C ARG A 26 8.23 -5.53 6.28
N HIS A 27 8.24 -4.87 7.44
CA HIS A 27 7.13 -4.02 7.86
C HIS A 27 7.22 -2.61 7.30
N LYS A 28 6.07 -2.04 6.98
CA LYS A 28 5.83 -0.70 6.44
C LYS A 28 4.68 -0.06 7.20
N THR A 29 4.51 1.25 7.03
CA THR A 29 3.38 2.01 7.57
C THR A 29 2.51 2.50 6.42
N MET A 30 1.20 2.40 6.58
CA MET A 30 0.22 2.96 5.65
C MET A 30 -0.61 4.01 6.38
N ALA A 31 -0.70 5.18 5.77
CA ALA A 31 -1.58 6.25 6.21
C ALA A 31 -2.86 6.22 5.37
N THR A 32 -4.00 6.13 6.04
CA THR A 32 -5.32 6.20 5.42
C THR A 32 -6.13 7.34 6.03
N LEU A 33 -7.15 7.78 5.32
CA LEU A 33 -8.16 8.67 5.89
C LEU A 33 -9.30 7.81 6.45
N ARG A 34 -9.85 8.18 7.61
CA ARG A 34 -11.12 7.65 8.15
C ARG A 34 -12.31 8.38 7.55
N ARG A 35 -13.51 7.81 7.58
CA ARG A 35 -14.71 8.36 6.90
C ARG A 35 -14.95 9.85 7.20
N ASP A 36 -14.59 10.31 8.39
CA ASP A 36 -14.68 11.70 8.86
C ASP A 36 -13.52 12.61 8.39
N GLY A 37 -12.58 12.10 7.59
CA GLY A 37 -11.39 12.80 7.10
C GLY A 37 -10.19 12.75 8.05
N SER A 38 -10.32 12.20 9.26
CA SER A 38 -9.20 12.12 10.21
C SER A 38 -8.15 11.08 9.79
N PRO A 39 -6.86 11.28 10.07
CA PRO A 39 -5.80 10.34 9.68
C PRO A 39 -5.76 9.09 10.57
N ARG A 40 -5.41 7.95 9.96
CA ARG A 40 -5.04 6.70 10.64
C ARG A 40 -3.70 6.20 10.09
N ILE A 41 -2.83 5.71 10.98
CA ILE A 41 -1.63 4.95 10.61
C ILE A 41 -1.83 3.50 11.00
N SER A 42 -1.39 2.57 10.16
CA SER A 42 -1.37 1.12 10.45
C SER A 42 -0.09 0.48 9.92
N GLY A 43 0.43 -0.51 10.64
CA GLY A 43 1.50 -1.37 10.12
C GLY A 43 0.96 -2.32 9.05
N THR A 44 1.77 -2.62 8.03
CA THR A 44 1.43 -3.55 6.95
C THR A 44 2.70 -4.06 6.27
N GLU A 45 2.56 -5.10 5.47
CA GLU A 45 3.52 -5.52 4.45
C GLU A 45 3.07 -5.02 3.08
N VAL A 46 4.04 -4.79 2.18
CA VAL A 46 3.84 -4.40 0.78
C VAL A 46 4.59 -5.38 -0.10
N GLU A 47 3.97 -5.80 -1.20
CA GLU A 47 4.58 -6.63 -2.23
C GLU A 47 4.39 -5.97 -3.60
N PHE A 48 5.43 -5.95 -4.43
CA PHE A 48 5.35 -5.50 -5.82
C PHE A 48 5.33 -6.75 -6.70
N LYS A 49 4.21 -7.04 -7.35
CA LYS A 49 4.05 -8.21 -8.21
C LYS A 49 2.94 -7.99 -9.23
N ASP A 50 3.01 -8.74 -10.34
CA ASP A 50 2.00 -8.70 -11.41
C ASP A 50 1.73 -7.28 -11.93
N GLY A 51 2.76 -6.43 -11.97
CA GLY A 51 2.66 -5.04 -12.40
C GLY A 51 1.97 -4.10 -11.40
N GLU A 52 1.71 -4.55 -10.17
CA GLU A 52 0.90 -3.84 -9.17
C GLU A 52 1.55 -3.80 -7.78
N VAL A 53 1.01 -2.92 -6.92
CA VAL A 53 1.32 -2.87 -5.48
C VAL A 53 0.25 -3.62 -4.70
N TRP A 54 0.66 -4.68 -3.99
CA TRP A 54 -0.21 -5.54 -3.22
C TRP A 54 -0.06 -5.32 -1.72
N LEU A 55 -1.18 -5.39 -1.01
CA LEU A 55 -1.28 -5.26 0.44
C LEU A 55 -2.13 -6.41 0.99
N GLY A 56 -1.65 -7.05 2.06
CA GLY A 56 -2.43 -8.03 2.80
C GLY A 56 -3.42 -7.38 3.76
N SER A 57 -4.61 -7.96 3.92
CA SER A 57 -5.53 -7.59 4.99
C SER A 57 -6.40 -8.78 5.38
N MET A 58 -6.74 -8.90 6.67
CA MET A 58 -7.70 -9.90 7.10
C MET A 58 -9.08 -9.65 6.47
N PRO A 59 -9.78 -10.68 5.97
CA PRO A 59 -11.14 -10.57 5.47
C PRO A 59 -12.13 -10.22 6.60
N GLY A 60 -13.20 -9.51 6.23
CA GLY A 60 -14.04 -8.68 7.10
C GLY A 60 -14.95 -9.35 8.13
N SER A 61 -14.57 -10.50 8.71
CA SER A 61 -15.33 -11.16 9.79
C SER A 61 -14.86 -10.78 11.20
N MET A 62 -13.70 -10.13 11.35
CA MET A 62 -13.28 -9.50 12.61
C MET A 62 -13.35 -7.98 12.49
N PRO A 63 -13.71 -7.22 13.56
CA PRO A 63 -13.69 -5.75 13.58
C PRO A 63 -12.33 -5.06 13.30
N GLY A 64 -11.30 -5.80 12.86
CA GLY A 64 -9.89 -5.42 12.95
C GLY A 64 -9.24 -4.84 11.70
N ALA A 65 -9.83 -4.93 10.51
CA ALA A 65 -9.17 -4.44 9.29
C ALA A 65 -9.62 -3.01 8.88
N MET A 66 -9.64 -2.07 9.83
CA MET A 66 -10.13 -0.70 9.59
C MET A 66 -9.42 0.02 8.43
N LYS A 67 -8.13 -0.25 8.22
CA LYS A 67 -7.37 0.27 7.08
C LYS A 67 -7.94 -0.17 5.72
N ALA A 68 -8.52 -1.37 5.62
CA ALA A 68 -9.14 -1.85 4.40
C ALA A 68 -10.50 -1.20 4.16
N LEU A 69 -11.25 -0.90 5.23
CA LEU A 69 -12.48 -0.11 5.12
C LEU A 69 -12.19 1.33 4.70
N ASP A 70 -11.12 1.91 5.24
CA ASP A 70 -10.68 3.26 4.89
C ASP A 70 -10.34 3.42 3.40
N LEU A 71 -9.93 2.33 2.71
CA LEU A 71 -9.58 2.29 1.28
C LEU A 71 -10.78 2.07 0.33
N ARG A 72 -11.94 1.63 0.81
CA ARG A 72 -13.14 1.33 -0.01
C ARG A 72 -13.94 2.59 -0.41
N ARG A 73 -13.27 3.72 -0.56
CA ARG A 73 -13.92 5.00 -0.85
C ARG A 73 -14.23 5.15 -2.32
#